data_AF-A0A9X4F9J5-F1
#
_entry.id   AF-A0A9X4F9J5-F1
#
_cell.length_a   1.000
_cell.length_b   1.000
_cell.length_c   1.000
_cell.angle_alpha   90.00
_cell.angle_beta   90.00
_cell.angle_gamma   90.00
#
_symmetry.space_group_name_H-M   'P 1'
#
loop_
_entity.id
_entity.type
_entity.pdbx_description
1 polymer ?
#
loop_
_entity_poly.entity_id
_entity_poly.type
_entity_poly.pdbx_seq_one_letter_code
_entity_poly.pdbx_strand_id
1 'polypeptide(L)'
;MFGSAKYRNYQYGADDHVAVVHTEKLPRHAAIFITSAIHKSSYTGMFDYGRNFYAKDADELNISLPSTNGLPDYNYMEHFIAEIEANYIAELDAYLSVSGLKDYHLTPEEQKSIEEYESQEFSNFQVIDIFEVINSFNILSRDIVENSGDTPYLCASRENNSISSYISYDTKYLDKGNCVFIGGKTFVVTYQEKDFYSNDSHNLILYFKDKEKRTKLNQLYLATCIDKSLGHKYSWGDSISNKKIQKDVVSLPTRNNLPDLSKVEILMSAVQKLIIKDIVQYVDQKKSTLHNNFEKSA
;
A
#
# COMPACT_ATOMS: atom_id res chain seq x y z
N MET A 1 8.44 14.01 11.28
CA MET A 1 8.83 15.26 10.60
C MET A 1 10.02 15.89 11.31
N PHE A 2 9.93 16.10 12.62
CA PHE A 2 11.03 16.55 13.46
C PHE A 2 11.87 15.38 13.99
N GLY A 3 13.18 15.57 14.13
CA GLY A 3 14.12 14.56 14.63
C GLY A 3 14.27 13.32 13.75
N SER A 4 13.72 13.28 12.53
CA SER A 4 13.90 12.13 11.63
C SER A 4 15.19 12.25 10.84
N ALA A 5 16.06 11.24 10.90
CA ALA A 5 17.24 11.16 10.03
C ALA A 5 16.92 10.42 8.72
N LYS A 6 17.55 10.86 7.61
CA LYS A 6 17.36 10.30 6.26
C LYS A 6 18.69 10.28 5.52
N TYR A 7 18.99 9.16 4.86
CA TYR A 7 20.15 9.04 3.98
C TYR A 7 19.85 9.65 2.61
N ARG A 8 20.82 10.36 2.03
CA ARG A 8 20.71 10.97 0.69
C ARG A 8 21.98 10.66 -0.11
N ASN A 9 21.80 10.21 -1.35
CA ASN A 9 22.88 9.89 -2.29
C ASN A 9 22.78 10.70 -3.60
N TYR A 10 22.13 11.86 -3.55
CA TYR A 10 21.93 12.77 -4.67
C TYR A 10 22.03 14.23 -4.18
N GLN A 11 22.13 15.20 -5.08
CA GLN A 11 22.24 16.62 -4.71
C GLN A 11 20.90 17.17 -4.17
N TYR A 12 20.94 17.93 -3.08
CA TYR A 12 19.75 18.53 -2.46
C TYR A 12 20.06 19.90 -1.83
N GLY A 13 19.01 20.70 -1.64
CA GLY A 13 19.04 21.84 -0.71
C GLY A 13 18.46 21.43 0.65
N ALA A 14 18.91 22.10 1.71
CA ALA A 14 18.43 21.89 3.08
C ALA A 14 17.87 23.20 3.63
N ASP A 15 16.79 23.11 4.42
CA ASP A 15 16.21 24.24 5.17
C ASP A 15 16.99 24.50 6.47
N ASP A 16 16.77 25.66 7.10
CA ASP A 16 17.44 26.09 8.33
C ASP A 16 17.20 25.12 9.52
N HIS A 17 16.14 24.32 9.48
CA HIS A 17 15.77 23.31 10.47
C HIS A 17 16.23 21.89 10.11
N VAL A 18 17.26 21.76 9.26
CA VAL A 18 17.84 20.48 8.84
C VAL A 18 19.33 20.45 9.17
N ALA A 19 19.73 19.51 10.02
CA ALA A 19 21.13 19.20 10.26
C ALA A 19 21.67 18.29 9.15
N VAL A 20 22.76 18.69 8.50
CA VAL A 20 23.45 17.88 7.48
C VAL A 20 24.65 17.18 8.14
N VAL A 21 24.62 15.85 8.16
CA VAL A 21 25.72 15.02 8.66
C VAL A 21 26.48 14.41 7.48
N HIS A 22 27.73 14.85 7.31
CA HIS A 22 28.61 14.41 6.22
C HIS A 22 29.15 13.01 6.48
N THR A 23 28.81 12.07 5.59
CA THR A 23 29.17 10.63 5.69
C THR A 23 29.87 10.11 4.43
N GLU A 24 30.33 11.00 3.55
CA GLU A 24 30.89 10.68 2.23
C GLU A 24 32.19 9.86 2.30
N LYS A 25 32.86 9.86 3.46
CA LYS A 25 34.05 9.05 3.70
C LYS A 25 33.74 7.64 4.22
N LEU A 26 32.47 7.37 4.53
CA LEU A 26 32.04 6.07 5.03
C LEU A 26 31.52 5.20 3.88
N PRO A 27 31.67 3.88 4.00
CA PRO A 27 30.95 2.95 3.14
C PRO A 27 29.45 3.24 3.13
N ARG A 28 28.80 3.06 1.98
CA ARG A 28 27.40 3.46 1.77
C ARG A 28 26.46 2.82 2.79
N HIS A 29 26.59 1.53 3.03
CA HIS A 29 25.71 0.82 3.95
C HIS A 29 26.04 1.13 5.41
N ALA A 30 27.32 1.40 5.72
CA ALA A 30 27.67 1.97 7.03
C ALA A 30 26.98 3.33 7.28
N ALA A 31 26.94 4.22 6.28
CA ALA A 31 26.22 5.49 6.38
C ALA A 31 24.71 5.31 6.55
N ILE A 32 24.10 4.31 5.88
CA ILE A 32 22.70 3.94 6.07
C ILE A 32 22.45 3.43 7.50
N PHE A 33 23.31 2.56 8.02
CA PHE A 33 23.22 2.07 9.41
C PHE A 33 23.25 3.24 10.41
N ILE A 34 24.22 4.14 10.26
CA ILE A 34 24.36 5.31 11.12
C ILE A 34 23.13 6.20 11.02
N THR A 35 22.56 6.38 9.82
CA THR A 35 21.30 7.10 9.65
C THR A 35 20.20 6.49 10.51
N SER A 36 20.06 5.16 10.52
CA SER A 36 19.08 4.47 11.38
C SER A 36 19.36 4.66 12.87
N ALA A 37 20.63 4.66 13.29
CA ALA A 37 21.04 4.91 14.67
C ALA A 37 20.72 6.36 15.12
N ILE A 38 21.05 7.36 14.27
CA ILE A 38 20.67 8.76 14.49
C ILE A 38 19.16 8.87 14.60
N HIS A 39 18.42 8.32 13.63
CA HIS A 39 16.96 8.35 13.63
C HIS A 39 16.40 7.81 14.95
N LYS A 40 16.90 6.67 15.43
CA LYS A 40 16.47 6.08 16.70
C LYS A 40 16.71 7.02 17.90
N SER A 41 17.85 7.71 17.94
CA SER A 41 18.19 8.62 19.03
C SER A 41 17.44 9.96 18.96
N SER A 42 17.22 10.51 17.76
CA SER A 42 16.62 11.84 17.60
C SER A 42 15.10 11.81 17.42
N TYR A 43 14.52 10.69 16.95
CA TYR A 43 13.08 10.56 16.69
C TYR A 43 12.32 10.06 17.93
N THR A 44 12.41 10.83 19.02
CA THR A 44 11.86 10.46 20.34
C THR A 44 10.54 11.16 20.68
N GLY A 45 10.02 12.00 19.78
CA GLY A 45 8.86 12.86 20.04
C GLY A 45 9.19 14.12 20.86
N MET A 46 10.47 14.35 21.18
CA MET A 46 10.94 15.52 21.93
C MET A 46 10.98 16.82 21.12
N PHE A 47 10.70 16.75 19.81
CA PHE A 47 10.74 17.86 18.88
C PHE A 47 9.38 18.04 18.21
N ASP A 48 8.95 19.30 18.10
CA ASP A 48 7.67 19.73 17.54
C ASP A 48 7.80 21.14 16.95
N TYR A 49 6.68 21.75 16.54
CA TYR A 49 6.68 23.10 15.98
C TYR A 49 7.17 24.20 16.95
N GLY A 50 7.09 23.96 18.26
CA GLY A 50 7.63 24.84 19.31
C GLY A 50 9.09 24.53 19.65
N ARG A 51 9.58 23.34 19.33
CA ARG A 51 10.98 22.90 19.50
C ARG A 51 11.48 22.15 18.27
N ASN A 52 12.04 22.89 17.31
CA ASN A 52 12.68 22.32 16.13
C ASN A 52 14.00 21.60 16.46
N PHE A 53 14.46 20.77 15.51
CA PHE A 53 15.78 20.13 15.54
C PHE A 53 16.77 20.98 14.72
N TYR A 54 17.85 21.45 15.35
CA TYR A 54 18.90 22.27 14.72
C TYR A 54 20.23 21.52 14.66
N ALA A 55 21.19 22.04 13.89
CA ALA A 55 22.54 21.47 13.79
C ALA A 55 23.22 21.27 15.15
N LYS A 56 23.09 22.23 16.08
CA LYS A 56 23.62 22.11 17.45
C LYS A 56 23.04 20.94 18.24
N ASP A 57 21.77 20.56 17.98
CA ASP A 57 21.14 19.43 18.65
C ASP A 57 21.70 18.10 18.14
N ALA A 58 22.26 18.08 16.92
CA ALA A 58 22.98 16.93 16.39
C ALA A 58 24.34 16.73 17.09
N ASP A 59 25.03 17.82 17.47
CA ASP A 59 26.33 17.75 18.17
C ASP A 59 26.19 17.12 19.58
N GLU A 60 25.04 17.31 20.23
CA GLU A 60 24.73 16.74 21.55
C GLU A 60 24.15 15.33 21.48
N LEU A 61 23.87 14.80 20.28
CA LEU A 61 23.18 13.53 20.11
C LEU A 61 24.10 12.35 20.34
N ASN A 62 23.81 11.57 21.38
CA ASN A 62 24.46 10.28 21.59
C ASN A 62 23.79 9.18 20.76
N ILE A 63 24.57 8.54 19.90
CA ILE A 63 24.13 7.38 19.10
C ILE A 63 24.88 6.13 19.54
N SER A 64 24.19 4.99 19.50
CA SER A 64 24.78 3.68 19.79
C SER A 64 25.17 3.01 18.49
N LEU A 65 26.45 2.67 18.36
CA LEU A 65 27.03 2.01 17.20
C LEU A 65 27.75 0.73 17.61
N PRO A 66 27.81 -0.29 16.74
CA PRO A 66 28.68 -1.43 16.95
C PRO A 66 30.15 -0.96 17.00
N SER A 67 30.96 -1.61 17.83
CA SER A 67 32.35 -1.21 18.04
C SER A 67 33.31 -2.38 18.05
N THR A 68 34.50 -2.15 17.50
CA THR A 68 35.64 -3.05 17.57
C THR A 68 36.79 -2.27 18.20
N ASN A 69 37.32 -2.78 19.32
CA ASN A 69 38.36 -2.13 20.12
C ASN A 69 38.01 -0.69 20.58
N GLY A 70 36.74 -0.43 20.87
CA GLY A 70 36.27 0.88 21.33
C GLY A 70 36.11 1.95 20.23
N LEU A 71 36.33 1.59 18.97
CA LEU A 71 36.08 2.43 17.80
C LEU A 71 34.86 1.94 17.02
N PRO A 72 34.09 2.81 16.34
CA PRO A 72 32.97 2.38 15.50
C PRO A 72 33.38 1.36 14.44
N ASP A 73 32.66 0.25 14.37
CA ASP A 73 32.94 -0.81 13.41
C ASP A 73 32.15 -0.60 12.11
N TYR A 74 32.68 0.24 11.22
CA TYR A 74 32.05 0.53 9.94
C TYR A 74 32.01 -0.68 9.00
N ASN A 75 32.96 -1.62 9.14
CA ASN A 75 32.95 -2.85 8.34
C ASN A 75 31.78 -3.73 8.73
N TYR A 76 31.54 -3.93 10.03
CA TYR A 76 30.36 -4.64 10.51
C TYR A 76 29.07 -3.96 10.01
N MET A 77 28.95 -2.63 10.15
CA MET A 77 27.76 -1.90 9.69
C MET A 77 27.51 -2.06 8.18
N GLU A 78 28.58 -2.02 7.38
CA GLU A 78 28.52 -2.23 5.94
C GLU A 78 27.98 -3.63 5.60
N HIS A 79 28.58 -4.67 6.17
CA HIS A 79 28.18 -6.05 5.91
C HIS A 79 26.78 -6.36 6.42
N PHE A 80 26.42 -5.87 7.62
CA PHE A 80 25.13 -6.13 8.23
C PHE A 80 23.96 -5.59 7.38
N ILE A 81 24.07 -4.34 6.90
CA ILE A 81 23.04 -3.77 6.05
C ILE A 81 23.05 -4.41 4.65
N ALA A 82 24.22 -4.77 4.12
CA ALA A 82 24.31 -5.49 2.85
C ALA A 82 23.61 -6.87 2.92
N GLU A 83 23.76 -7.59 4.03
CA GLU A 83 23.08 -8.87 4.27
C GLU A 83 21.56 -8.70 4.36
N ILE A 84 21.09 -7.68 5.09
CA ILE A 84 19.65 -7.35 5.15
C ILE A 84 19.10 -7.01 3.76
N GLU A 85 19.82 -6.20 2.98
CA GLU A 85 19.39 -5.85 1.62
C GLU A 85 19.35 -7.11 0.74
N ALA A 86 20.36 -7.98 0.80
CA ALA A 86 20.38 -9.23 0.04
C ALA A 86 19.21 -10.16 0.41
N ASN A 87 18.91 -10.30 1.70
CA ASN A 87 17.78 -11.11 2.17
C ASN A 87 16.44 -10.56 1.67
N TYR A 88 16.24 -9.24 1.74
CA TYR A 88 15.02 -8.60 1.25
C TYR A 88 14.86 -8.75 -0.26
N ILE A 89 15.94 -8.57 -1.03
CA ILE A 89 15.91 -8.77 -2.49
C ILE A 89 15.61 -10.23 -2.84
N ALA A 90 16.16 -11.20 -2.10
CA ALA A 90 15.86 -12.62 -2.30
C ALA A 90 14.40 -12.96 -1.98
N GLU A 91 13.84 -12.43 -0.90
CA GLU A 91 12.43 -12.61 -0.53
C GLU A 91 11.49 -12.01 -1.58
N LEU A 92 11.78 -10.79 -2.04
CA LEU A 92 10.99 -10.14 -3.08
C LEU A 92 11.07 -10.89 -4.42
N ASP A 93 12.25 -11.38 -4.81
CA ASP A 93 12.44 -12.18 -6.03
C ASP A 93 11.65 -13.50 -5.97
N ALA A 94 11.67 -14.17 -4.81
CA ALA A 94 10.91 -15.38 -4.57
C ALA A 94 9.39 -15.11 -4.64
N TYR A 95 8.94 -14.03 -4.01
CA TYR A 95 7.53 -13.61 -4.07
C TYR A 95 7.08 -13.34 -5.51
N LEU A 96 7.83 -12.56 -6.28
CA LEU A 96 7.52 -12.28 -7.69
C LEU A 96 7.46 -13.56 -8.54
N SER A 97 8.31 -14.54 -8.23
CA SER A 97 8.33 -15.83 -8.93
C SER A 97 7.10 -16.68 -8.60
N VAL A 98 6.79 -16.86 -7.31
CA VAL A 98 5.69 -17.72 -6.86
C VAL A 98 4.32 -17.11 -7.21
N SER A 99 4.22 -15.78 -7.20
CA SER A 99 2.99 -15.07 -7.59
C SER A 99 2.79 -14.96 -9.10
N GLY A 100 3.75 -15.39 -9.92
CA GLY A 100 3.68 -15.26 -11.39
C GLY A 100 3.85 -13.82 -11.89
N LEU A 101 4.28 -12.90 -11.04
CA LEU A 101 4.40 -11.47 -11.33
C LEU A 101 5.68 -11.10 -12.09
N LYS A 102 6.57 -12.06 -12.37
CA LYS A 102 7.80 -11.82 -13.15
C LYS A 102 7.53 -11.53 -14.62
N ASP A 103 6.45 -12.06 -15.19
CA ASP A 103 6.14 -11.79 -16.59
C ASP A 103 5.42 -10.45 -16.73
N TYR A 104 6.17 -9.45 -17.20
CA TYR A 104 5.66 -8.11 -17.49
C TYR A 104 5.49 -7.85 -19.01
N HIS A 105 5.67 -8.85 -19.87
CA HIS A 105 5.52 -8.66 -21.32
C HIS A 105 4.03 -8.60 -21.68
N LEU A 106 3.63 -7.50 -22.32
CA LEU A 106 2.26 -7.32 -22.77
C LEU A 106 1.96 -8.25 -23.96
N THR A 107 0.81 -8.91 -23.93
CA THR A 107 0.28 -9.59 -25.12
C THR A 107 -0.24 -8.57 -26.14
N PRO A 108 -0.44 -8.95 -27.41
CA PRO A 108 -1.08 -8.07 -28.39
C PRO A 108 -2.47 -7.58 -27.95
N GLU A 109 -3.26 -8.42 -27.27
CA GLU A 109 -4.56 -8.02 -26.72
C GLU A 109 -4.43 -7.00 -25.58
N GLU A 110 -3.46 -7.19 -24.68
CA GLU A 110 -3.18 -6.26 -23.59
C GLU A 110 -2.73 -4.89 -24.12
N GLN A 111 -1.79 -4.88 -25.07
CA GLN A 111 -1.33 -3.66 -25.74
C GLN A 111 -2.50 -2.92 -26.40
N LYS A 112 -3.32 -3.65 -27.16
CA LYS A 112 -4.52 -3.10 -27.80
C LYS A 112 -5.53 -2.55 -26.79
N SER A 113 -5.72 -3.22 -25.64
CA SER A 113 -6.65 -2.78 -24.62
C SER A 113 -6.27 -1.42 -24.02
N ILE A 114 -4.97 -1.15 -23.87
CA ILE A 114 -4.45 0.15 -23.40
C ILE A 114 -4.74 1.23 -24.45
N GLU A 115 -4.42 0.96 -25.72
CA GLU A 115 -4.61 1.90 -26.82
C GLU A 115 -6.09 2.27 -27.00
N GLU A 116 -7.00 1.30 -26.90
CA GLU A 116 -8.43 1.54 -27.02
C GLU A 116 -9.02 2.26 -25.80
N TYR A 117 -8.41 2.11 -24.62
CA TYR A 117 -8.91 2.70 -23.37
C TYR A 117 -8.91 4.24 -23.39
N GLU A 118 -7.97 4.87 -24.10
CA GLU A 118 -7.93 6.33 -24.27
C GLU A 118 -9.22 6.89 -24.91
N SER A 119 -9.90 6.08 -25.72
CA SER A 119 -11.18 6.40 -26.36
C SER A 119 -12.39 5.74 -25.69
N GLN A 120 -12.21 5.10 -24.54
CA GLN A 120 -13.29 4.41 -23.83
C GLN A 120 -14.35 5.41 -23.37
N GLU A 121 -15.58 5.22 -23.82
CA GLU A 121 -16.72 5.99 -23.34
C GLU A 121 -17.15 5.52 -21.95
N PHE A 122 -17.59 6.48 -21.13
CA PHE A 122 -18.15 6.24 -19.80
C PHE A 122 -19.58 6.76 -19.72
N SER A 123 -20.40 6.12 -18.89
CA SER A 123 -21.76 6.57 -18.59
C SER A 123 -22.07 6.41 -17.11
N ASN A 124 -23.01 7.22 -16.63
CA ASN A 124 -23.47 7.18 -15.25
C ASN A 124 -24.61 6.16 -15.11
N PHE A 125 -24.47 5.26 -14.15
CA PHE A 125 -25.46 4.25 -13.80
C PHE A 125 -25.84 4.40 -12.33
N GLN A 126 -27.10 4.14 -11.96
CA GLN A 126 -27.45 4.10 -10.54
C GLN A 126 -26.66 2.99 -9.85
N VAL A 127 -26.05 3.28 -8.71
CA VAL A 127 -25.27 2.28 -7.95
C VAL A 127 -26.11 1.05 -7.67
N ILE A 128 -27.39 1.23 -7.34
CA ILE A 128 -28.32 0.15 -7.02
C ILE A 128 -28.74 -0.68 -8.22
N ASP A 129 -28.54 -0.21 -9.45
CA ASP A 129 -28.79 -1.02 -10.65
C ASP A 129 -27.63 -2.00 -10.88
N ILE A 130 -26.42 -1.59 -10.51
CA ILE A 130 -25.15 -2.29 -10.72
C ILE A 130 -24.81 -3.22 -9.54
N PHE A 131 -25.06 -2.77 -8.31
CA PHE A 131 -24.66 -3.44 -7.07
C PHE A 131 -25.87 -3.77 -6.19
N GLU A 132 -25.79 -4.90 -5.50
CA GLU A 132 -26.54 -5.11 -4.28
C GLU A 132 -25.81 -4.40 -3.13
N VAL A 133 -26.51 -3.51 -2.43
CA VAL A 133 -25.93 -2.68 -1.36
C VAL A 133 -26.51 -3.09 -0.02
N ILE A 134 -25.65 -3.55 0.89
CA ILE A 134 -26.04 -3.90 2.25
C ILE A 134 -25.16 -3.16 3.27
N ASN A 135 -25.65 -3.11 4.51
CA ASN A 135 -24.84 -2.74 5.66
C ASN A 135 -24.04 -3.97 6.13
N SER A 136 -22.81 -3.76 6.60
CA SER A 136 -22.05 -4.83 7.23
C SER A 136 -22.65 -5.21 8.58
N PHE A 137 -22.23 -6.35 9.11
CA PHE A 137 -22.37 -6.62 10.53
C PHE A 137 -21.46 -5.71 11.37
N ASN A 138 -21.52 -5.87 12.69
CA ASN A 138 -20.77 -5.05 13.63
C ASN A 138 -20.29 -5.88 14.82
N ILE A 139 -18.99 -5.81 15.10
CA ILE A 139 -18.36 -6.29 16.33
C ILE A 139 -17.53 -5.13 16.88
N LEU A 140 -17.67 -4.79 18.16
CA LEU A 140 -16.91 -3.69 18.73
C LEU A 140 -15.48 -4.14 19.02
N SER A 141 -14.49 -3.25 18.85
CA SER A 141 -13.08 -3.60 19.08
C SER A 141 -12.77 -4.07 20.50
N ARG A 142 -13.59 -3.71 21.50
CA ARG A 142 -13.43 -4.20 22.88
C ARG A 142 -13.87 -5.66 23.06
N ASP A 143 -14.65 -6.18 22.13
CA ASP A 143 -15.24 -7.52 22.19
C ASP A 143 -14.40 -8.54 21.39
N ILE A 144 -13.34 -8.09 20.70
CA ILE A 144 -12.43 -8.96 19.95
C ILE A 144 -11.14 -9.23 20.73
N VAL A 145 -10.49 -10.34 20.37
CA VAL A 145 -9.10 -10.61 20.71
C VAL A 145 -8.30 -10.49 19.42
N GLU A 146 -7.40 -9.51 19.34
CA GLU A 146 -6.55 -9.30 18.16
C GLU A 146 -5.68 -10.52 17.89
N ASN A 147 -5.50 -10.87 16.61
CA ASN A 147 -4.72 -12.01 16.14
C ASN A 147 -5.19 -13.37 16.70
N SER A 148 -6.48 -13.50 17.04
CA SER A 148 -7.07 -14.74 17.56
C SER A 148 -7.45 -15.76 16.48
N GLY A 149 -7.32 -15.40 15.20
CA GLY A 149 -7.63 -16.27 14.08
C GLY A 149 -7.16 -15.66 12.76
N ASP A 150 -7.67 -16.20 11.65
CA ASP A 150 -7.20 -15.87 10.28
C ASP A 150 -8.20 -15.04 9.46
N THR A 151 -9.37 -14.71 10.03
CA THR A 151 -10.41 -13.93 9.32
C THR A 151 -10.15 -12.43 9.50
N PRO A 152 -10.07 -11.64 8.42
CA PRO A 152 -9.88 -10.20 8.52
C PRO A 152 -10.95 -9.50 9.37
N TYR A 153 -10.51 -8.61 10.25
CA TYR A 153 -11.36 -7.67 10.96
C TYR A 153 -11.11 -6.24 10.46
N LEU A 154 -12.14 -5.70 9.81
CA LEU A 154 -12.05 -4.47 9.03
C LEU A 154 -12.50 -3.27 9.85
N CYS A 155 -11.71 -2.22 9.71
CA CYS A 155 -12.01 -0.87 10.16
C CYS A 155 -12.06 0.07 8.94
N ALA A 156 -12.58 1.28 9.12
CA ALA A 156 -12.69 2.27 8.05
C ALA A 156 -11.35 2.98 7.71
N SER A 157 -10.23 2.25 7.67
CA SER A 157 -8.88 2.76 7.37
C SER A 157 -8.50 2.51 5.90
N ARG A 158 -7.80 3.47 5.28
CA ARG A 158 -7.20 3.30 3.94
C ARG A 158 -6.02 2.34 3.94
N GLU A 159 -5.34 2.25 5.07
CA GLU A 159 -4.17 1.39 5.22
C GLU A 159 -4.58 -0.09 5.24
N ASN A 160 -3.65 -0.94 4.77
CA ASN A 160 -3.76 -2.39 4.83
C ASN A 160 -5.11 -2.96 4.33
N ASN A 161 -5.67 -2.36 3.28
CA ASN A 161 -6.95 -2.77 2.71
C ASN A 161 -8.09 -2.82 3.74
N SER A 162 -8.09 -1.86 4.68
CA SER A 162 -9.04 -1.76 5.80
C SER A 162 -8.86 -2.78 6.93
N ILE A 163 -7.89 -3.70 6.83
CA ILE A 163 -7.67 -4.75 7.83
C ILE A 163 -6.90 -4.18 9.02
N SER A 164 -7.51 -4.26 10.20
CA SER A 164 -6.91 -3.83 11.47
C SER A 164 -6.33 -4.97 12.29
N SER A 165 -6.92 -6.16 12.20
CA SER A 165 -6.45 -7.38 12.85
C SER A 165 -7.01 -8.60 12.13
N TYR A 166 -6.60 -9.80 12.54
CA TYR A 166 -7.21 -11.05 12.16
C TYR A 166 -7.80 -11.73 13.40
N ILE A 167 -9.05 -12.20 13.31
CA ILE A 167 -9.79 -12.70 14.47
C ILE A 167 -10.53 -14.00 14.14
N SER A 168 -10.85 -14.75 15.18
CA SER A 168 -11.88 -15.79 15.14
C SER A 168 -13.09 -15.31 15.95
N TYR A 169 -14.28 -15.32 15.35
CA TYR A 169 -15.51 -14.85 16.00
C TYR A 169 -16.73 -15.69 15.56
N ASP A 170 -17.90 -15.43 16.15
CA ASP A 170 -19.15 -16.07 15.76
C ASP A 170 -19.48 -15.79 14.27
N THR A 171 -19.66 -16.86 13.49
CA THR A 171 -19.92 -16.82 12.04
C THR A 171 -21.20 -16.08 11.66
N LYS A 172 -22.14 -15.85 12.60
CA LYS A 172 -23.34 -15.07 12.31
C LYS A 172 -23.07 -13.59 11.99
N TYR A 173 -21.89 -13.09 12.37
CA TYR A 173 -21.43 -11.73 12.06
C TYR A 173 -20.47 -11.72 10.85
N LEU A 174 -20.29 -12.85 10.16
CA LEU A 174 -19.36 -12.95 9.05
C LEU A 174 -20.00 -12.38 7.79
N ASP A 175 -19.39 -11.33 7.25
CA ASP A 175 -19.72 -10.76 5.95
C ASP A 175 -18.98 -11.53 4.84
N LYS A 176 -19.63 -11.68 3.67
CA LYS A 176 -19.04 -12.39 2.54
C LYS A 176 -18.07 -11.50 1.75
N GLY A 177 -16.96 -12.09 1.35
CA GLY A 177 -15.96 -11.46 0.52
C GLY A 177 -16.37 -11.36 -0.94
N ASN A 178 -15.37 -11.12 -1.79
CA ASN A 178 -15.49 -10.81 -3.20
C ASN A 178 -16.45 -9.63 -3.47
N CYS A 179 -16.22 -8.52 -2.75
CA CYS A 179 -17.07 -7.34 -2.74
C CYS A 179 -16.28 -6.04 -2.60
N VAL A 180 -16.93 -4.92 -2.93
CA VAL A 180 -16.42 -3.58 -2.60
C VAL A 180 -16.91 -3.20 -1.20
N PHE A 181 -15.99 -2.84 -0.32
CA PHE A 181 -16.27 -2.35 1.03
C PHE A 181 -16.16 -0.83 1.05
N ILE A 182 -17.07 -0.15 1.75
CA ILE A 182 -17.01 1.29 1.99
C ILE A 182 -17.08 1.57 3.50
N GLY A 183 -16.00 2.13 4.03
CA GLY A 183 -15.96 2.65 5.40
C GLY A 183 -16.93 3.83 5.56
N GLY A 184 -17.97 3.67 6.38
CA GLY A 184 -19.11 4.60 6.41
C GLY A 184 -18.74 6.02 6.81
N LYS A 185 -17.86 6.19 7.81
CA LYS A 185 -17.45 7.51 8.33
C LYS A 185 -16.37 8.19 7.50
N THR A 186 -15.38 7.43 7.04
CA THR A 186 -14.16 7.97 6.41
C THR A 186 -14.24 7.96 4.89
N PHE A 187 -15.28 7.35 4.32
CA PHE A 187 -15.42 7.08 2.89
C PHE A 187 -14.14 6.44 2.32
N VAL A 188 -13.81 5.27 2.87
CA VAL A 188 -12.69 4.45 2.39
C VAL A 188 -13.24 3.31 1.57
N VAL A 189 -12.84 3.25 0.30
CA VAL A 189 -13.28 2.21 -0.64
C VAL A 189 -12.15 1.19 -0.80
N THR A 190 -12.43 -0.07 -0.51
CA THR A 190 -11.48 -1.18 -0.64
C THR A 190 -12.14 -2.41 -1.26
N TYR A 191 -11.35 -3.30 -1.86
CA TYR A 191 -11.83 -4.59 -2.35
C TYR A 191 -11.52 -5.68 -1.33
N GLN A 192 -12.52 -6.45 -0.93
CA GLN A 192 -12.34 -7.55 0.01
C GLN A 192 -12.44 -8.88 -0.74
N GLU A 193 -11.31 -9.56 -0.89
CA GLU A 193 -11.25 -10.87 -1.56
C GLU A 193 -11.83 -11.99 -0.69
N LYS A 194 -11.56 -11.93 0.63
CA LYS A 194 -11.96 -12.94 1.61
C LYS A 194 -13.16 -12.49 2.42
N ASP A 195 -13.90 -13.44 2.97
CA ASP A 195 -14.90 -13.19 4.02
C ASP A 195 -14.26 -12.47 5.21
N PHE A 196 -15.03 -11.62 5.89
CA PHE A 196 -14.49 -10.72 6.91
C PHE A 196 -15.50 -10.36 7.99
N TYR A 197 -15.00 -9.77 9.07
CA TYR A 197 -15.79 -9.12 10.12
C TYR A 197 -15.62 -7.60 10.06
N SER A 198 -16.65 -6.85 10.40
CA SER A 198 -16.64 -5.37 10.36
C SER A 198 -16.85 -4.75 11.74
N ASN A 199 -16.22 -3.60 11.96
CA ASN A 199 -16.23 -2.88 13.23
C ASN A 199 -17.40 -1.88 13.43
N ASP A 200 -18.21 -1.65 12.39
CA ASP A 200 -19.29 -0.65 12.40
C ASP A 200 -20.38 -1.05 11.41
N SER A 201 -21.64 -1.09 11.85
CA SER A 201 -22.79 -1.43 11.01
C SER A 201 -23.12 -0.36 9.96
N HIS A 202 -22.52 0.84 10.05
CA HIS A 202 -22.68 1.88 9.04
C HIS A 202 -21.72 1.71 7.85
N ASN A 203 -20.77 0.79 7.93
CA ASN A 203 -19.99 0.39 6.76
C ASN A 203 -20.91 -0.30 5.74
N LEU A 204 -20.57 -0.16 4.46
CA LEU A 204 -21.36 -0.68 3.37
C LEU A 204 -20.60 -1.76 2.61
N ILE A 205 -21.35 -2.72 2.10
CA ILE A 205 -20.86 -3.79 1.25
C ILE A 205 -21.63 -3.74 -0.07
N LEU A 206 -20.89 -3.69 -1.16
CA LEU A 206 -21.41 -3.62 -2.52
C LEU A 206 -21.02 -4.92 -3.23
N TYR A 207 -22.01 -5.78 -3.49
CA TYR A 207 -21.83 -6.96 -4.33
C TYR A 207 -22.23 -6.63 -5.75
N PHE A 208 -21.30 -6.79 -6.69
CA PHE A 208 -21.65 -6.63 -8.11
C PHE A 208 -22.67 -7.69 -8.53
N LYS A 209 -23.76 -7.28 -9.18
CA LYS A 209 -24.90 -8.17 -9.45
C LYS A 209 -24.61 -9.23 -10.51
N ASP A 210 -23.78 -8.91 -11.50
CA ASP A 210 -23.34 -9.88 -12.49
C ASP A 210 -22.30 -10.82 -11.88
N LYS A 211 -22.78 -11.98 -11.42
CA LYS A 211 -21.98 -12.97 -10.70
C LYS A 211 -20.86 -13.55 -11.55
N GLU A 212 -21.06 -13.69 -12.86
CA GLU A 212 -20.06 -14.26 -13.78
C GLU A 212 -18.87 -13.31 -13.97
N LYS A 213 -19.10 -12.01 -13.76
CA LYS A 213 -18.09 -10.95 -13.89
C LYS A 213 -17.42 -10.57 -12.57
N ARG A 214 -17.69 -11.26 -11.45
CA ARG A 214 -17.05 -10.99 -10.14
C ARG A 214 -15.64 -11.57 -10.02
N THR A 215 -14.79 -11.30 -10.98
CA THR A 215 -13.36 -11.61 -10.88
C THR A 215 -12.65 -10.54 -10.04
N LYS A 216 -11.51 -10.89 -9.45
CA LYS A 216 -10.69 -9.97 -8.64
C LYS A 216 -10.34 -8.68 -9.39
N LEU A 217 -9.96 -8.78 -10.67
CA LEU A 217 -9.59 -7.63 -11.49
C LEU A 217 -10.78 -6.70 -11.76
N ASN A 218 -11.95 -7.26 -12.08
CA ASN A 218 -13.16 -6.46 -12.24
C ASN A 218 -13.55 -5.78 -10.92
N GLN A 219 -13.47 -6.48 -9.79
CA GLN A 219 -13.82 -5.88 -8.49
C GLN A 219 -12.87 -4.75 -8.08
N LEU A 220 -11.56 -4.90 -8.33
CA LEU A 220 -10.59 -3.81 -8.12
C LEU A 220 -10.90 -2.60 -9.00
N TYR A 221 -11.25 -2.84 -10.26
CA TYR A 221 -11.66 -1.77 -11.18
C TYR A 221 -12.96 -1.10 -10.71
N LEU A 222 -13.97 -1.88 -10.31
CA LEU A 222 -15.24 -1.36 -9.79
C LEU A 222 -15.07 -0.58 -8.49
N ALA A 223 -14.19 -1.02 -7.57
CA ALA A 223 -13.82 -0.26 -6.39
C ALA A 223 -13.23 1.11 -6.77
N THR A 224 -12.38 1.14 -7.80
CA THR A 224 -11.81 2.39 -8.35
C THR A 224 -12.90 3.30 -8.92
N CYS A 225 -13.84 2.75 -9.69
CA CYS A 225 -14.97 3.52 -10.24
C CYS A 225 -15.86 4.12 -9.12
N ILE A 226 -16.13 3.36 -8.06
CA ILE A 226 -16.90 3.84 -6.91
C ILE A 226 -16.15 4.97 -6.18
N ASP A 227 -14.86 4.79 -5.90
CA ASP A 227 -14.04 5.80 -5.25
C ASP A 227 -13.97 7.10 -6.07
N LYS A 228 -13.74 7.00 -7.39
CA LYS A 228 -13.70 8.16 -8.28
C LYS A 228 -15.05 8.85 -8.42
N SER A 229 -16.14 8.09 -8.45
CA SER A 229 -17.48 8.65 -8.64
C SER A 229 -18.03 9.32 -7.37
N LEU A 230 -17.67 8.82 -6.17
CA LEU A 230 -18.30 9.24 -4.92
C LEU A 230 -17.34 9.87 -3.91
N GLY A 231 -16.02 9.75 -4.10
CA GLY A 231 -15.01 10.24 -3.15
C GLY A 231 -15.01 11.75 -2.92
N HIS A 232 -15.51 12.52 -3.88
CA HIS A 232 -15.70 13.96 -3.74
C HIS A 232 -17.01 14.34 -3.03
N LYS A 233 -17.95 13.40 -2.93
CA LYS A 233 -19.31 13.65 -2.40
C LYS A 233 -19.38 13.51 -0.89
N TYR A 234 -18.56 12.62 -0.32
CA TYR A 234 -18.61 12.27 1.09
C TYR A 234 -17.37 12.72 1.83
N SER A 235 -17.58 13.11 3.08
CA SER A 235 -16.52 13.54 3.99
C SER A 235 -16.83 13.09 5.40
N TRP A 236 -15.90 13.28 6.32
CA TRP A 236 -16.13 12.94 7.72
C TRP A 236 -17.36 13.67 8.30
N GLY A 237 -17.59 14.93 7.91
CA GLY A 237 -18.75 15.71 8.34
C GLY A 237 -20.05 15.38 7.58
N ASP A 238 -19.94 14.73 6.42
CA ASP A 238 -21.09 14.25 5.64
C ASP A 238 -20.87 12.80 5.23
N SER A 239 -21.04 11.88 6.18
CA SER A 239 -20.78 10.46 5.97
C SER A 239 -21.76 9.82 4.99
N ILE A 240 -21.28 8.82 4.26
CA ILE A 240 -22.14 7.97 3.43
C ILE A 240 -23.03 7.10 4.33
N SER A 241 -24.18 6.69 3.81
CA SER A 241 -25.05 5.71 4.44
C SER A 241 -25.80 4.91 3.38
N ASN A 242 -26.36 3.77 3.79
CA ASN A 242 -27.16 2.94 2.89
C ASN A 242 -28.28 3.76 2.24
N LYS A 243 -28.99 4.60 3.01
CA LYS A 243 -30.05 5.48 2.49
C LYS A 243 -29.56 6.47 1.44
N LYS A 244 -28.35 7.01 1.59
CA LYS A 244 -27.80 8.02 0.67
C LYS A 244 -27.36 7.36 -0.64
N ILE A 245 -26.61 6.26 -0.56
CA ILE A 245 -26.04 5.58 -1.73
C ILE A 245 -27.13 4.99 -2.65
N GLN A 246 -28.34 4.76 -2.15
CA GLN A 246 -29.47 4.33 -3.00
C GLN A 246 -29.79 5.29 -4.16
N LYS A 247 -29.35 6.56 -4.09
CA LYS A 247 -29.58 7.60 -5.10
C LYS A 247 -28.32 8.02 -5.84
N ASP A 248 -27.21 7.35 -5.55
CA ASP A 248 -25.92 7.68 -6.11
C ASP A 248 -25.74 7.04 -7.47
N VAL A 249 -24.93 7.69 -8.30
CA VAL A 249 -24.53 7.18 -9.60
C VAL A 249 -23.04 6.85 -9.60
N VAL A 250 -22.68 5.80 -10.31
CA VAL A 250 -21.30 5.38 -10.59
C VAL A 250 -21.03 5.53 -12.08
N SER A 251 -19.87 6.09 -12.41
CA SER A 251 -19.38 6.17 -13.78
C SER A 251 -18.63 4.88 -14.14
N LEU A 252 -19.09 4.18 -15.18
CA LEU A 252 -18.52 2.92 -15.65
C LEU A 252 -18.27 2.98 -17.16
N PRO A 253 -17.30 2.19 -17.69
CA PRO A 253 -17.16 2.01 -19.13
C PRO A 253 -18.47 1.51 -19.72
N THR A 254 -18.85 2.05 -20.86
CA THR A 254 -20.14 1.78 -21.50
C THR A 254 -19.96 1.32 -22.94
N ARG A 255 -20.88 0.47 -23.39
CA ARG A 255 -21.09 0.15 -24.80
C ARG A 255 -22.58 0.01 -25.05
N ASN A 256 -23.10 0.75 -26.03
CA ASN A 256 -24.53 0.82 -26.32
C ASN A 256 -25.39 1.19 -25.09
N ASN A 257 -24.91 2.14 -24.26
CA ASN A 257 -25.54 2.59 -23.01
C ASN A 257 -25.71 1.49 -21.93
N LEU A 258 -24.95 0.40 -22.02
CA LEU A 258 -24.88 -0.64 -21.00
C LEU A 258 -23.47 -0.71 -20.43
N PRO A 259 -23.29 -1.05 -19.13
CA PRO A 259 -21.96 -1.24 -18.55
C PRO A 259 -21.18 -2.31 -19.33
N ASP A 260 -19.95 -2.00 -19.74
CA ASP A 260 -19.09 -2.91 -20.50
C ASP A 260 -17.80 -3.19 -19.72
N LEU A 261 -17.77 -4.34 -19.04
CA LEU A 261 -16.56 -4.85 -18.37
C LEU A 261 -15.81 -5.88 -19.20
N SER A 262 -16.15 -6.07 -20.49
CA SER A 262 -15.60 -7.17 -21.30
C SER A 262 -14.09 -7.11 -21.46
N LYS A 263 -13.50 -5.91 -21.46
CA LYS A 263 -12.06 -5.67 -21.60
C LYS A 263 -11.34 -5.31 -20.29
N VAL A 264 -12.08 -5.13 -19.19
CA VAL A 264 -11.52 -4.63 -17.93
C VAL A 264 -10.45 -5.57 -17.38
N GLU A 265 -10.65 -6.88 -17.44
CA GLU A 265 -9.64 -7.83 -16.96
C GLU A 265 -8.34 -7.76 -17.76
N ILE A 266 -8.44 -7.68 -19.09
CA ILE A 266 -7.27 -7.57 -19.98
C ILE A 266 -6.52 -6.27 -19.70
N LEU A 267 -7.26 -5.16 -19.59
CA LEU A 267 -6.68 -3.86 -19.25
C LEU A 267 -6.01 -3.88 -17.88
N MET A 268 -6.67 -4.42 -16.86
CA MET A 268 -6.14 -4.50 -15.51
C MET A 268 -4.88 -5.38 -15.45
N SER A 269 -4.86 -6.49 -16.19
CA SER A 269 -3.66 -7.32 -16.36
C SER A 269 -2.51 -6.52 -16.99
N ALA A 270 -2.79 -5.78 -18.06
CA ALA A 270 -1.80 -4.94 -18.73
C ALA A 270 -1.22 -3.85 -17.80
N VAL A 271 -2.09 -3.17 -17.05
CA VAL A 271 -1.69 -2.16 -16.05
C VAL A 271 -0.83 -2.78 -14.94
N GLN A 272 -1.21 -3.97 -14.44
CA GLN A 272 -0.40 -4.69 -13.44
C GLN A 272 0.99 -5.02 -13.97
N LYS A 273 1.11 -5.50 -15.22
CA LYS A 273 2.39 -5.78 -15.86
C LYS A 273 3.25 -4.53 -16.03
N LEU A 274 2.64 -3.40 -16.41
CA LEU A 274 3.36 -2.13 -16.52
C LEU A 274 3.92 -1.66 -15.18
N ILE A 275 3.16 -1.80 -14.09
CA ILE A 275 3.59 -1.42 -12.73
C ILE A 275 4.67 -2.37 -12.21
N ILE A 276 4.51 -3.68 -12.41
CA ILE A 276 5.44 -4.66 -11.85
C ILE A 276 6.80 -4.65 -12.57
N LYS A 277 6.83 -4.21 -13.84
CA LYS A 277 8.05 -4.13 -14.64
C LYS A 277 9.20 -3.41 -13.91
N ASP A 278 8.93 -2.24 -13.34
CA ASP A 278 9.96 -1.44 -12.66
C ASP A 278 10.51 -2.16 -11.42
N ILE A 279 9.66 -2.92 -10.73
CA ILE A 279 10.03 -3.72 -9.56
C ILE A 279 10.89 -4.92 -9.97
N VAL A 280 10.49 -5.65 -11.00
CA VAL A 280 11.28 -6.79 -11.53
C VAL A 280 12.65 -6.31 -11.99
N GLN A 281 12.71 -5.23 -12.77
CA GLN A 281 13.97 -4.66 -13.24
C GLN A 281 14.87 -4.19 -12.08
N TYR A 282 14.29 -3.58 -11.04
CA TYR A 282 15.01 -3.20 -9.84
C TYR A 282 15.63 -4.42 -9.13
N VAL A 283 14.86 -5.49 -8.96
CA VAL A 283 15.33 -6.74 -8.34
C VAL A 283 16.49 -7.34 -9.15
N ASP A 284 16.35 -7.43 -10.48
CA ASP A 284 17.39 -7.99 -11.36
C ASP A 284 18.69 -7.18 -11.33
N GLN A 285 18.59 -5.85 -11.34
CA GLN A 285 19.74 -4.94 -11.21
C GLN A 285 20.44 -5.12 -9.86
N LYS A 286 19.66 -5.23 -8.78
CA LYS A 286 20.20 -5.45 -7.43
C LYS A 286 20.89 -6.78 -7.28
N LYS A 287 20.30 -7.87 -7.79
CA LYS A 287 20.93 -9.20 -7.80
C LYS A 287 22.24 -9.21 -8.57
N SER A 288 22.28 -8.57 -9.74
CA SER A 288 23.49 -8.46 -10.56
C SER A 288 24.60 -7.69 -9.82
N THR A 289 24.24 -6.61 -9.12
CA THR A 289 25.20 -5.81 -8.33
C THR A 289 25.75 -6.60 -7.14
N LEU A 290 24.90 -7.34 -6.44
CA LEU A 290 25.30 -8.20 -5.33
C LEU A 290 26.25 -9.30 -5.80
N HIS A 291 25.93 -9.99 -6.90
CA HIS A 291 26.78 -11.05 -7.45
C HIS A 291 28.20 -10.56 -7.81
N ASN A 292 28.29 -9.41 -8.47
CA ASN A 292 29.57 -8.80 -8.84
C ASN A 292 30.43 -8.35 -7.64
N ASN A 293 29.82 -8.07 -6.48
CA ASN A 293 30.56 -7.70 -5.26
C ASN A 293 31.16 -8.92 -4.57
N PHE A 294 30.51 -10.09 -4.65
CA PHE A 294 31.07 -11.35 -4.14
C PHE A 294 32.25 -11.86 -4.98
N GLU A 295 32.23 -11.68 -6.31
CA GLU A 295 33.36 -12.08 -7.16
C GLU A 295 34.60 -11.18 -7.01
N LYS A 296 34.44 -9.93 -6.58
CA LYS A 296 35.56 -8.99 -6.35
C LYS A 296 36.18 -9.08 -4.95
N SER A 297 35.55 -9.82 -4.04
CA SER A 297 35.99 -10.01 -2.66
C SER A 297 36.57 -11.40 -2.38
N ALA A 298 36.62 -12.27 -3.40
CA ALA A 298 37.27 -13.58 -3.41
C ALA A 298 38.61 -13.51 -4.17
#